data_AF-A0A7Y2CD00-F1
#
_entry.id   AF-A0A7Y2CD00-F1
#
_cell.length_a   1.000
_cell.length_b   1.000
_cell.length_c   1.000
_cell.angle_alpha   90.00
_cell.angle_beta   90.00
_cell.angle_gamma   90.00
#
_symmetry.space_group_name_H-M   'P 1'
#
loop_
_entity.id
_entity.type
_entity.pdbx_description
1 polymer ?
#
loop_
_entity_poly.entity_id
_entity_poly.type
_entity_poly.pdbx_seq_one_letter_code
_entity_poly.pdbx_strand_id
1 'polypeptide(L)'
;MTKRAQISPSPTASVAAVRFHLAAASGLGLDVEEALRAASLSTSDLADIEARIPLDRVVPLIAWIAEQCPQPSYGLWLGERFHPSKLHAVGYLMLNAATAGDAFRVFERYKRVVGEGFRTSITQQDGSRTYLSLEDVRLPGLEQVVAEWHQS
;
A
#
# COMPACT_ATOMS: atom_id res chain seq x y z
N MET A 1 -13.17 4.86 -36.34
CA MET A 1 -12.18 3.88 -35.85
C MET A 1 -12.21 3.88 -34.33
N THR A 2 -13.03 3.01 -33.74
CA THR A 2 -13.29 2.98 -32.30
C THR A 2 -12.17 2.20 -31.62
N LYS A 3 -11.31 2.89 -30.87
CA LYS A 3 -10.28 2.25 -30.05
C LYS A 3 -10.97 1.39 -29.00
N ARG A 4 -10.91 0.07 -29.17
CA ARG A 4 -11.33 -0.91 -28.16
C ARG A 4 -10.61 -0.54 -26.86
N ALA A 5 -11.35 -0.18 -25.81
CA ALA A 5 -10.79 -0.02 -24.48
C ALA A 5 -10.23 -1.38 -24.08
N GLN A 6 -8.91 -1.51 -24.14
CA GLN A 6 -8.19 -2.66 -23.65
C GLN A 6 -8.31 -2.60 -22.14
N ILE A 7 -9.11 -3.48 -21.54
CA ILE A 7 -9.28 -3.56 -20.08
C ILE A 7 -7.94 -4.07 -19.53
N SER A 8 -7.06 -3.16 -19.11
CA SER A 8 -5.91 -3.53 -18.31
C SER A 8 -6.42 -4.14 -17.00
N PRO A 9 -5.83 -5.25 -16.50
CA PRO A 9 -6.23 -5.81 -15.21
C PRO A 9 -6.09 -4.74 -14.13
N SER A 10 -7.06 -4.66 -13.22
CA SER A 10 -7.00 -3.74 -12.07
C SER A 10 -5.70 -4.00 -11.30
N PRO A 11 -4.93 -2.95 -10.96
CA PRO A 11 -3.73 -3.12 -10.16
C PRO A 11 -4.07 -3.73 -8.81
N THR A 12 -3.10 -4.43 -8.24
CA THR A 12 -3.33 -5.29 -7.07
C THR A 12 -2.31 -5.03 -5.96
N ALA A 13 -2.65 -5.41 -4.74
CA ALA A 13 -1.73 -5.56 -3.63
C ALA A 13 -1.66 -7.02 -3.17
N SER A 14 -0.57 -7.42 -2.55
CA SER A 14 -0.45 -8.74 -1.91
C SER A 14 -1.36 -8.87 -0.69
N VAL A 15 -1.82 -10.09 -0.39
CA VAL A 15 -2.50 -10.39 0.88
C VAL A 15 -1.63 -10.01 2.09
N ALA A 16 -0.30 -10.14 1.99
CA ALA A 16 0.63 -9.67 3.01
C ALA A 16 0.48 -8.17 3.32
N ALA A 17 0.33 -7.32 2.29
CA ALA A 17 0.09 -5.89 2.46
C ALA A 17 -1.27 -5.62 3.12
N VAL A 18 -2.33 -6.34 2.73
CA VAL A 18 -3.65 -6.20 3.36
C VAL A 18 -3.62 -6.62 4.83
N ARG A 19 -3.00 -7.77 5.14
CA ARG A 19 -2.80 -8.24 6.51
C ARG A 19 -1.98 -7.26 7.36
N PHE A 20 -1.03 -6.54 6.76
CA PHE A 20 -0.28 -5.50 7.46
C PHE A 20 -1.19 -4.36 7.94
N HIS A 21 -2.11 -3.89 7.08
CA HIS A 21 -3.12 -2.90 7.47
C HIS A 21 -4.08 -3.41 8.54
N LEU A 22 -4.54 -4.66 8.44
CA LEU A 22 -5.43 -5.26 9.43
C LEU A 22 -4.74 -5.47 10.79
N ALA A 23 -3.47 -5.85 10.80
CA ALA A 23 -2.67 -5.93 12.02
C ALA A 23 -2.51 -4.55 12.69
N ALA A 24 -2.33 -3.51 11.87
CA ALA A 24 -2.30 -2.13 12.35
C ALA A 24 -3.66 -1.70 12.94
N ALA A 25 -4.77 -2.01 12.27
CA ALA A 25 -6.12 -1.73 12.75
C ALA A 25 -6.38 -2.43 14.10
N SER A 26 -6.05 -3.72 14.20
CA SER A 26 -6.15 -4.49 15.44
C SER A 26 -5.29 -3.88 16.57
N GLY A 27 -4.07 -3.43 16.26
CA GLY A 27 -3.20 -2.74 17.21
C GLY A 27 -3.72 -1.38 17.69
N LEU A 28 -4.62 -0.76 16.92
CA LEU A 28 -5.36 0.45 17.30
C LEU A 28 -6.66 0.13 18.08
N GLY A 29 -6.99 -1.16 18.26
CA GLY A 29 -8.24 -1.60 18.89
C GLY A 29 -9.47 -1.51 17.96
N LEU A 30 -9.27 -1.40 16.65
CA LEU A 30 -10.35 -1.32 15.66
C LEU A 30 -10.90 -2.70 15.31
N ASP A 31 -12.17 -2.73 14.89
CA ASP A 31 -12.82 -3.95 14.41
C ASP A 31 -12.31 -4.34 13.01
N VAL A 32 -11.56 -5.44 12.95
CA VAL A 32 -10.98 -5.98 11.71
C VAL A 32 -12.06 -6.50 10.77
N GLU A 33 -13.17 -7.04 11.29
CA GLU A 33 -14.26 -7.53 10.44
C GLU A 33 -14.97 -6.36 9.76
N GLU A 34 -15.10 -5.23 10.44
CA GLU A 34 -15.67 -4.02 9.84
C GLU A 34 -14.79 -3.46 8.72
N ALA A 35 -13.47 -3.45 8.92
CA ALA A 35 -12.50 -3.08 7.88
C ALA A 35 -12.61 -3.99 6.64
N LEU A 36 -12.78 -5.29 6.86
CA LEU A 36 -13.00 -6.27 5.79
C LEU A 36 -14.33 -6.02 5.06
N ARG A 37 -15.43 -5.77 5.80
CA ARG A 37 -16.74 -5.45 5.21
C ARG A 37 -16.72 -4.16 4.37
N ALA A 38 -16.02 -3.12 4.81
CA ALA A 38 -15.84 -1.88 4.05
C ALA A 38 -15.18 -2.15 2.68
N ALA A 39 -14.29 -3.13 2.61
CA ALA A 39 -13.69 -3.65 1.39
C ALA A 39 -14.44 -4.82 0.77
N SER A 40 -15.62 -5.18 1.28
CA SER A 40 -16.42 -6.35 0.89
C SER A 40 -15.60 -7.66 0.87
N LEU A 41 -14.50 -7.72 1.61
CA LEU A 41 -13.63 -8.88 1.79
C LEU A 41 -14.09 -9.71 2.99
N SER A 42 -13.55 -10.91 3.08
CA SER A 42 -13.71 -11.86 4.17
C SER A 42 -12.35 -12.39 4.61
N THR A 43 -12.29 -13.02 5.78
CA THR A 43 -11.08 -13.71 6.24
C THR A 43 -10.64 -14.83 5.28
N SER A 44 -11.57 -15.48 4.58
CA SER A 44 -11.25 -16.49 3.56
C SER A 44 -10.53 -15.93 2.34
N ASP A 45 -10.81 -14.68 1.95
CA ASP A 45 -10.08 -14.02 0.83
C ASP A 45 -8.59 -13.81 1.15
N LEU A 46 -8.25 -13.85 2.45
CA LEU A 46 -6.90 -13.70 2.94
C LEU A 46 -6.25 -15.03 3.31
N ALA A 47 -6.87 -16.18 3.04
CA ALA A 47 -6.33 -17.48 3.44
C ALA A 47 -5.03 -17.84 2.70
N ASP A 48 -4.99 -17.59 1.39
CA ASP A 48 -3.81 -17.74 0.56
C ASP A 48 -2.88 -16.53 0.70
N ILE A 49 -1.67 -16.76 1.23
CA ILE A 49 -0.69 -15.71 1.48
C ILE A 49 -0.07 -15.14 0.19
N GLU A 50 -0.06 -15.93 -0.89
CA GLU A 50 0.50 -15.54 -2.19
C GLU A 50 -0.56 -14.86 -3.08
N ALA A 51 -1.83 -14.87 -2.66
CA ALA A 51 -2.91 -14.22 -3.38
C ALA A 51 -2.75 -12.69 -3.41
N ARG A 52 -3.41 -12.09 -4.39
CA ARG A 52 -3.40 -10.64 -4.61
C ARG A 52 -4.82 -10.11 -4.64
N ILE A 53 -5.03 -8.96 -4.01
CA ILE A 53 -6.31 -8.30 -3.87
C ILE A 53 -6.34 -7.06 -4.78
N PRO A 54 -7.40 -6.88 -5.59
CA PRO A 54 -7.61 -5.67 -6.40
C PRO A 54 -7.60 -4.39 -5.54
N LEU A 55 -6.95 -3.33 -6.03
CA LEU A 55 -6.79 -2.09 -5.25
C LEU A 55 -8.10 -1.33 -5.01
N ASP A 56 -9.11 -1.50 -5.87
CA ASP A 56 -10.47 -0.99 -5.64
C ASP A 56 -11.15 -1.63 -4.41
N ARG A 57 -10.62 -2.75 -3.92
CA ARG A 57 -11.02 -3.39 -2.65
C ARG A 57 -10.08 -2.99 -1.50
N VAL A 58 -8.78 -2.87 -1.77
CA VAL A 58 -7.81 -2.49 -0.73
C VAL A 58 -7.97 -1.04 -0.27
N VAL A 59 -8.31 -0.12 -1.17
CA VAL A 59 -8.42 1.29 -0.81
C VAL A 59 -9.57 1.55 0.17
N PRO A 60 -10.80 1.03 -0.02
CA PRO A 60 -11.86 1.14 0.98
C PRO A 60 -11.47 0.58 2.36
N LEU A 61 -10.69 -0.50 2.43
CA LEU A 61 -10.16 -1.02 3.70
C LEU A 61 -9.27 0.01 4.39
N ILE A 62 -8.32 0.59 3.66
CA ILE A 62 -7.39 1.59 4.19
C ILE A 62 -8.13 2.87 4.57
N ALA A 63 -9.11 3.28 3.75
CA ALA A 63 -9.97 4.44 3.99
C ALA A 63 -10.69 4.32 5.33
N TRP A 64 -11.37 3.20 5.52
CA TRP A 64 -12.11 2.92 6.75
C TRP A 64 -11.17 2.92 7.96
N ILE A 65 -9.99 2.28 7.86
CA ILE A 65 -9.01 2.29 8.97
C ILE A 65 -8.54 3.73 9.27
N ALA A 66 -8.30 4.54 8.24
CA ALA A 66 -7.84 5.90 8.40
C ALA A 66 -8.91 6.79 9.07
N GLU A 67 -10.18 6.64 8.70
CA GLU A 67 -11.31 7.36 9.30
C GLU A 67 -11.53 7.00 10.78
N GLN A 68 -11.32 5.73 11.13
CA GLN A 68 -11.44 5.27 12.53
C GLN A 68 -10.16 5.48 13.34
N CYS A 69 -9.05 5.86 12.70
CA CYS A 69 -7.76 5.99 13.35
C CYS A 69 -7.78 7.19 14.32
N PRO A 70 -7.48 7.00 15.61
CA PRO A 70 -7.46 8.10 16.58
C PRO A 70 -6.23 9.02 16.43
N GLN A 71 -5.38 8.77 15.45
CA GLN A 71 -4.10 9.46 15.25
C GLN A 71 -4.24 10.51 14.15
N PRO A 72 -3.51 11.64 14.22
CA PRO A 72 -3.66 12.73 13.25
C PRO A 72 -3.44 12.33 11.78
N SER A 73 -2.68 11.27 11.51
CA SER A 73 -2.51 10.70 10.19
C SER A 73 -2.20 9.20 10.29
N TYR A 74 -3.10 8.37 9.78
CA TYR A 74 -2.89 6.91 9.76
C TYR A 74 -1.64 6.51 8.99
N GLY A 75 -1.41 7.10 7.81
CA GLY A 75 -0.25 6.78 6.97
C GLY A 75 1.08 7.10 7.65
N LEU A 76 1.18 8.27 8.30
CA LEU A 76 2.38 8.65 9.06
C LEU A 76 2.56 7.75 10.30
N TRP A 77 1.49 7.53 11.06
CA TRP A 77 1.51 6.66 12.24
C TRP A 77 1.95 5.23 11.90
N LEU A 78 1.47 4.70 10.77
CA LEU A 78 1.83 3.38 10.26
C LEU A 78 3.29 3.37 9.80
N GLY A 79 3.73 4.41 9.08
CA GLY A 79 5.10 4.56 8.59
C GLY A 79 6.14 4.61 9.70
N GLU A 80 5.88 5.29 10.81
CA GLU A 80 6.76 5.31 11.99
C GLU A 80 6.95 3.93 12.64
N ARG A 81 5.96 3.05 12.50
CA ARG A 81 5.96 1.69 13.04
C ARG A 81 6.35 0.63 12.01
N PHE A 82 6.52 1.04 10.76
CA PHE A 82 6.90 0.15 9.69
C PHE A 82 8.35 -0.30 9.88
N HIS A 83 8.55 -1.60 9.84
CA HIS A 83 9.87 -2.20 9.82
C HIS A 83 10.04 -3.00 8.52
N PRO A 84 11.17 -2.87 7.80
CA PRO A 84 11.37 -3.54 6.52
C PRO A 84 11.13 -5.06 6.57
N SER A 85 11.35 -5.71 7.72
CA SER A 85 11.06 -7.15 7.88
C SER A 85 9.62 -7.56 7.57
N LYS A 86 8.67 -6.61 7.55
CA LYS A 86 7.28 -6.84 7.12
C LYS A 86 7.14 -7.11 5.62
N LEU A 87 8.18 -6.81 4.82
CA LEU A 87 8.22 -7.06 3.38
C LEU A 87 8.92 -8.37 3.00
N HIS A 88 9.11 -9.30 3.94
CA HIS A 88 9.72 -10.62 3.70
C HIS A 88 11.06 -10.52 2.95
N ALA A 89 11.20 -11.20 1.81
CA ALA A 89 12.43 -11.23 1.01
C ALA A 89 12.86 -9.83 0.54
N VAL A 90 11.91 -8.97 0.15
CA VAL A 90 12.20 -7.58 -0.23
C VAL A 90 12.76 -6.83 0.97
N GLY A 91 12.13 -7.01 2.13
CA GLY A 91 12.57 -6.45 3.40
C GLY A 91 13.98 -6.87 3.81
N TYR A 92 14.30 -8.15 3.64
CA TYR A 92 15.62 -8.69 3.91
C TYR A 92 16.69 -8.05 3.00
N LEU A 93 16.40 -7.93 1.70
CA LEU A 93 17.30 -7.25 0.76
C LEU A 93 17.51 -5.77 1.14
N MET A 94 16.46 -5.09 1.60
CA MET A 94 16.56 -3.71 2.08
C MET A 94 17.45 -3.60 3.32
N LEU A 95 17.30 -4.50 4.30
CA LEU A 95 18.07 -4.49 5.55
C LEU A 95 19.56 -4.82 5.34
N ASN A 96 19.90 -5.52 4.26
CA ASN A 96 21.29 -5.86 3.90
C ASN A 96 21.90 -4.89 2.87
N ALA A 97 21.19 -3.83 2.51
CA ALA A 97 21.71 -2.83 1.59
C ALA A 97 22.78 -1.96 2.29
N ALA A 98 23.78 -1.52 1.52
CA ALA A 98 24.91 -0.74 2.06
C ALA A 98 24.49 0.66 2.55
N THR A 99 23.45 1.23 1.94
CA THR A 99 22.92 2.56 2.28
C THR A 99 21.40 2.58 2.25
N ALA A 100 20.77 3.56 2.91
CA ALA A 100 19.33 3.77 2.81
C ALA A 100 18.88 3.99 1.35
N GLY A 101 19.69 4.68 0.54
CA GLY A 101 19.40 4.85 -0.88
C GLY A 101 19.38 3.53 -1.64
N ASP A 102 20.30 2.62 -1.34
CA ASP A 102 20.30 1.26 -1.91
C ASP A 102 19.10 0.45 -1.45
N ALA A 103 18.69 0.58 -0.18
CA ALA A 103 17.50 -0.06 0.35
C ALA A 103 16.24 0.41 -0.40
N PHE A 104 16.08 1.72 -0.61
CA PHE A 104 14.95 2.22 -1.38
C PHE A 104 15.03 1.78 -2.87
N ARG A 105 16.22 1.68 -3.48
CA ARG A 105 16.38 1.14 -4.84
C ARG A 105 15.93 -0.31 -4.95
N VAL A 106 16.20 -1.13 -3.93
CA VAL A 106 15.64 -2.48 -3.82
C VAL A 106 14.12 -2.42 -3.77
N PHE A 107 13.56 -1.55 -2.93
CA PHE A 107 12.11 -1.37 -2.84
C PHE A 107 11.49 -0.95 -4.17
N GLU A 108 12.01 0.07 -4.86
CA GLU A 108 11.52 0.51 -6.17
C GLU A 108 11.49 -0.64 -7.19
N ARG A 109 12.54 -1.47 -7.22
CA ARG A 109 12.63 -2.62 -8.14
C ARG A 109 11.59 -3.69 -7.82
N TYR A 110 11.36 -3.97 -6.53
CA TYR A 110 10.55 -5.11 -6.10
C TYR A 110 9.18 -4.75 -5.51
N LYS A 111 8.79 -3.47 -5.52
CA LYS A 111 7.51 -3.01 -4.95
C LYS A 111 6.30 -3.75 -5.49
N ARG A 112 6.33 -4.24 -6.73
CA ARG A 112 5.22 -5.00 -7.34
C ARG A 112 4.90 -6.26 -6.55
N VAL A 113 5.88 -6.83 -5.84
CA VAL A 113 5.67 -7.92 -4.88
C VAL A 113 4.67 -7.49 -3.81
N VAL A 114 4.86 -6.28 -3.26
CA VAL A 114 4.01 -5.70 -2.22
C VAL A 114 2.69 -5.19 -2.79
N GLY A 115 2.73 -4.36 -3.83
CA GLY A 115 1.57 -3.80 -4.48
C GLY A 115 1.90 -2.85 -5.65
N GLU A 116 0.85 -2.44 -6.36
CA GLU A 116 0.96 -1.66 -7.60
C GLU A 116 0.30 -0.27 -7.49
N GLY A 117 0.01 0.20 -6.28
CA GLY A 117 -0.80 1.42 -6.05
C GLY A 117 -0.09 2.74 -6.31
N PHE A 118 1.24 2.73 -6.40
CA PHE A 118 2.03 3.94 -6.60
C PHE A 118 3.23 3.69 -7.50
N ARG A 119 3.57 4.70 -8.29
CA ARG A 119 4.84 4.78 -9.00
C ARG A 119 5.89 5.35 -8.05
N THR A 120 7.11 4.86 -8.20
CA THR A 120 8.26 5.23 -7.38
C THR A 120 9.37 5.56 -8.35
N SER A 121 10.08 6.65 -8.10
CA SER A 121 11.33 6.97 -8.76
C SER A 121 12.37 7.31 -7.71
N ILE A 122 13.58 6.77 -7.86
CA ILE A 122 14.69 7.10 -6.97
C ILE A 122 15.83 7.74 -7.75
N THR A 123 16.22 8.93 -7.33
CA THR A 123 17.37 9.63 -7.89
C THR A 123 18.38 9.93 -6.78
N GLN A 124 19.66 9.85 -7.13
CA GLN A 124 20.75 10.18 -6.23
C GLN A 124 21.41 11.45 -6.72
N GLN A 125 21.62 12.40 -5.82
CA GLN A 125 22.34 13.65 -6.09
C GLN A 125 23.61 13.69 -5.26
N ASP A 126 24.72 14.04 -5.90
CA ASP A 126 26.02 14.32 -5.28
C ASP A 126 26.53 13.19 -4.36
N GLY A 127 26.14 11.94 -4.64
CA GLY A 127 26.53 10.74 -3.88
C GLY A 127 25.97 10.62 -2.46
N SER A 128 25.44 11.70 -1.87
CA SER A 128 25.06 11.78 -0.45
C SER A 128 23.57 11.95 -0.19
N ARG A 129 22.80 12.39 -1.20
CA ARG A 129 21.36 12.63 -1.08
C ARG A 129 20.59 11.70 -2.00
N THR A 130 19.56 11.06 -1.45
CA THR A 130 18.63 10.23 -2.22
C THR A 130 17.26 10.90 -2.17
N TYR A 131 16.64 11.06 -3.34
CA TYR A 131 15.30 11.57 -3.49
C TYR A 131 14.38 10.41 -3.89
N LEU A 132 13.29 10.25 -3.15
CA LEU A 132 12.20 9.34 -3.46
C LEU A 132 11.02 10.17 -3.94
N SER A 133 10.61 9.94 -5.19
CA SER A 133 9.34 10.45 -5.71
C SER A 133 8.29 9.35 -5.62
N LEU A 134 7.13 9.69 -5.09
CA LEU A 134 5.93 8.87 -5.08
C LEU A 134 4.90 9.56 -5.96
N GLU A 135 4.47 8.89 -7.03
CA GLU A 135 3.40 9.37 -7.89
C GLU A 135 2.24 8.40 -7.79
N ASP A 136 1.03 8.92 -7.58
CA ASP A 136 -0.16 8.07 -7.56
C ASP A 136 -0.34 7.39 -8.92
N VAL A 137 -0.67 6.09 -8.87
CA VAL A 137 -1.26 5.47 -10.05
C VAL A 137 -2.69 5.98 -10.10
N ARG A 138 -3.08 6.68 -11.16
CA ARG A 138 -4.49 7.05 -11.36
C ARG A 138 -5.32 5.77 -11.41
N LEU A 139 -6.08 5.55 -10.34
CA LEU A 139 -7.06 4.47 -10.23
C LEU A 139 -8.43 5.06 -10.57
N PRO A 140 -9.01 4.73 -11.74
CA PRO A 140 -10.35 5.20 -12.09
C PRO A 140 -11.35 4.80 -11.00
N GLY A 141 -12.08 5.77 -10.45
CA GLY A 141 -13.07 5.55 -9.37
C GLY A 141 -12.58 5.86 -7.96
N LEU A 142 -11.27 6.00 -7.71
CA LEU A 142 -10.76 6.47 -6.40
C LEU A 142 -10.75 7.99 -6.27
N GLU A 143 -10.84 8.73 -7.38
CA GLU A 143 -10.89 10.19 -7.35
C GLU A 143 -12.13 10.69 -6.58
N GLN A 144 -13.24 9.95 -6.58
CA GLN A 144 -14.42 10.25 -5.75
C GLN A 144 -14.15 10.03 -4.26
N VAL A 145 -13.52 8.92 -3.91
CA VAL A 145 -13.16 8.59 -2.51
C VAL A 145 -12.17 9.61 -1.95
N VAL A 146 -11.13 9.98 -2.71
CA VAL A 146 -10.15 11.00 -2.28
C VAL A 146 -10.76 12.41 -2.27
N ALA A 147 -11.69 12.73 -3.17
CA ALA A 147 -12.39 14.02 -3.15
C ALA A 147 -13.33 14.16 -1.93
N GLU A 148 -13.96 13.07 -1.49
CA GLU A 148 -14.76 13.02 -0.28
C GLU A 148 -13.91 13.25 0.98
N TRP A 149 -12.66 12.76 1.01
CA TRP A 149 -11.73 12.96 2.15
C TRP A 149 -11.26 14.40 2.36
N HIS A 150 -11.29 15.25 1.34
CA HIS A 150 -10.93 16.66 1.49
C HIS A 150 -12.10 17.55 1.96
N GLN A 151 -13.30 16.97 2.15
CA GLN A 151 -14.52 17.71 2.52
C GLN A 151 -15.05 17.38 3.93
N SER A 152 -14.41 16.45 4.65
CA SER A 152 -14.72 16.05 6.03
C SER A 152 -13.65 16.56 7.01
#